data_AF-A0AAT9QPC7-F1
#
_entry.id   AF-A0AAT9QPC7-F1
#
_cell.length_a   1.000
_cell.length_b   1.000
_cell.length_c   1.000
_cell.angle_alpha   90.00
_cell.angle_beta   90.00
_cell.angle_gamma   90.00
#
_symmetry.space_group_name_H-M   'P 1'
#
loop_
_entity.id
_entity.type
_entity.pdbx_description
1 polymer ?
#
loop_
_entity_poly.entity_id
_entity_poly.type
_entity_poly.pdbx_seq_one_letter_code
_entity_poly.pdbx_strand_id
1 'polypeptide(L)'
;MGSKVELFARIRRDARVEGLSIRALARRHGVGRRIVRLALDSAEPPPRKTPVRVARQLEPVKILIDAMLSEDLQAPRKQRHTVRRIFARLADEHGFTGASYSTVRDYVRVKRVEIEAGAGRGPEVFVPQEHAPGAEAEVDFGDVWVDLAGVRTRCYLFAFRLSHSGKAVHRVYPTCGQEAFLEGHIDAFDVIGGIPARHIRYDNLSSAVTKVLYGGGRQRTENERWVLFRSHFGFDPFYCEPGISGAHEKGGVEGEVGRFRRNFLTPVPAVESLAELNGKLRAWDRSEDSRRIGNRINTVGQDFAAERPYLAPVPVEGFDPGLVLTPRVDRSALISVRTARYSVPVRFIGRRVRVSLRATEIRVFDGRTLIATHPRTVARGGQCVQLDHYLEVLRIKPGALPGSTALSQARASGVFTPAHDAFWAAVRKTDGDAAGTRELIDVLLLHRSMDARDVVDGITAALRVGAVTADVVAVEARRAASERGTVRGPVDQSCPGPAKIVQHRVLSLTQRRLADPAAVIAGLPADKRPLPSMAAYDRLLRFPDRAAAPDPVPAREGNAS
;
A
#
# COMPACT_ATOMS: atom_id res chain seq x y z
N MET A 1 44.38 35.96 7.65
CA MET A 1 45.06 35.87 8.96
C MET A 1 45.12 34.42 9.37
N GLY A 2 46.31 33.85 9.53
CA GLY A 2 46.49 32.44 9.92
C GLY A 2 45.98 32.16 11.34
N SER A 3 45.80 30.89 11.68
CA SER A 3 45.32 30.50 13.00
C SER A 3 46.27 30.97 14.12
N LYS A 4 45.75 31.19 15.34
CA LYS A 4 46.58 31.58 16.50
C LYS A 4 47.66 30.53 16.81
N VAL A 5 47.41 29.27 16.45
CA VAL A 5 48.34 28.15 16.57
C VAL A 5 49.50 28.27 15.57
N GLU A 6 49.22 28.61 14.30
CA GLU A 6 50.27 28.87 13.30
C GLU A 6 51.16 30.05 13.67
N LEU A 7 50.59 31.07 14.33
CA LEU A 7 51.34 32.21 14.83
C LEU A 7 52.29 31.79 15.96
N PHE A 8 51.84 30.96 16.90
CA PHE A 8 52.69 30.40 17.95
C PHE A 8 53.79 29.52 17.38
N ALA A 9 53.46 28.67 16.40
CA ALA A 9 54.43 27.80 15.72
C ALA A 9 55.52 28.62 15.01
N ARG A 10 55.16 29.70 14.32
CA ARG A 10 56.10 30.62 13.67
C ARG A 10 57.02 31.32 14.67
N ILE A 11 56.46 31.87 15.75
CA ILE A 11 57.25 32.50 16.82
C ILE A 11 58.27 31.51 17.43
N ARG A 12 57.85 30.27 17.70
CA ARG A 12 58.73 29.22 18.25
C ARG A 12 59.78 28.74 17.25
N ARG A 13 59.46 28.69 15.96
CA ARG A 13 60.42 28.36 14.90
C ARG A 13 61.48 29.43 14.82
N ASP A 14 61.08 30.69 14.69
CA ASP A 14 61.99 31.83 14.53
C ASP A 14 62.84 32.04 15.79
N ALA A 15 62.33 31.72 16.98
CA ALA A 15 63.11 31.71 18.21
C ALA A 15 64.19 30.60 18.25
N ARG A 16 63.87 29.39 17.76
CA ARG A 16 64.78 28.23 17.77
C ARG A 16 65.85 28.30 16.68
N VAL A 17 65.44 28.67 15.46
CA VAL A 17 66.29 28.64 14.27
C VAL A 17 67.18 29.88 14.19
N GLU A 18 66.62 31.05 14.51
CA GLU A 18 67.31 32.33 14.33
C GLU A 18 67.78 32.95 15.66
N GLY A 19 67.51 32.32 16.80
CA GLY A 19 67.97 32.79 18.13
C GLY A 19 67.43 34.17 18.53
N LEU A 20 66.33 34.61 17.92
CA LEU A 20 65.84 35.98 18.05
C LEU A 20 65.35 36.29 19.47
N SER A 21 65.72 37.47 19.98
CA SER A 21 65.21 37.95 21.27
C SER A 21 63.69 38.18 21.25
N ILE A 22 63.05 38.14 22.42
CA ILE A 22 61.60 38.40 22.59
C ILE A 22 61.17 39.73 21.94
N ARG A 23 62.03 40.75 21.94
CA ARG A 23 61.75 42.05 21.30
C ARG A 23 61.80 41.98 19.77
N ALA A 24 62.68 41.16 19.21
CA ALA A 24 62.78 40.96 17.77
C ALA A 24 61.59 40.14 17.25
N LEU A 25 61.23 39.06 17.94
CA LEU A 25 60.07 38.23 17.63
C LEU A 25 58.74 39.02 17.69
N ALA A 26 58.58 39.89 18.70
CA ALA A 26 57.39 40.73 18.83
C ALA A 26 57.22 41.70 17.64
N ARG A 27 58.31 42.29 17.16
CA ARG A 27 58.29 43.19 16.00
C ARG A 27 58.02 42.43 14.70
N ARG A 28 58.71 41.29 14.50
CA ARG A 28 58.61 40.47 13.28
C ARG A 28 57.21 39.92 13.06
N HIS A 29 56.55 39.44 14.12
CA HIS A 29 55.22 38.85 14.03
C HIS A 29 54.09 39.83 14.36
N GLY A 30 54.38 41.10 14.64
CA GLY A 30 53.36 42.12 14.93
C GLY A 30 52.53 41.84 16.18
N VAL A 31 53.10 41.16 17.19
CA VAL A 31 52.40 40.75 18.42
C VAL A 31 53.01 41.35 19.67
N GLY A 32 52.19 41.53 20.71
CA GLY A 32 52.69 41.98 22.01
C GLY A 32 53.69 41.00 22.63
N ARG A 33 54.71 41.52 23.33
CA ARG A 33 55.75 40.71 24.00
C ARG A 33 55.20 39.64 24.95
N ARG A 34 54.02 39.88 25.53
CA ARG A 34 53.30 38.90 26.36
C ARG A 34 52.88 37.66 25.57
N ILE A 35 52.41 37.84 24.33
CA ILE A 35 52.04 36.74 23.42
C ILE A 35 53.27 35.96 22.98
N VAL A 36 54.40 36.64 22.72
CA VAL A 36 55.68 35.96 22.42
C VAL A 36 56.13 35.10 23.59
N ARG A 37 56.10 35.62 24.83
CA ARG A 37 56.44 34.82 26.02
C ARG A 37 55.52 33.61 26.17
N LEU A 38 54.20 33.81 26.01
CA LEU A 38 53.24 32.70 26.04
C LEU A 38 53.52 31.66 24.94
N ALA A 39 53.92 32.10 23.75
CA ALA A 39 54.25 31.19 22.65
C ALA A 39 55.58 30.45 22.87
N LEU A 40 56.55 31.05 23.55
CA LEU A 40 57.79 30.36 23.92
C LEU A 40 57.57 29.37 25.09
N ASP A 41 56.71 29.74 26.03
CA ASP A 41 56.35 28.94 27.20
C ASP A 41 55.50 27.71 26.83
N SER A 42 54.49 27.88 25.96
CA SER A 42 53.63 26.79 25.48
C SER A 42 53.46 26.82 23.95
N ALA A 43 53.43 25.63 23.34
CA ALA A 43 53.09 25.47 21.93
C ALA A 43 51.61 25.76 21.65
N GLU A 44 50.75 25.55 22.66
CA GLU A 44 49.31 25.78 22.54
C GLU A 44 48.94 27.17 23.05
N PRO A 45 48.22 27.98 22.26
CA PRO A 45 47.77 29.28 22.71
C PRO A 45 46.75 29.15 23.84
N PRO A 46 46.81 30.01 24.87
CA PRO A 46 45.89 29.92 26.00
C PRO A 46 44.44 30.07 25.51
N PRO A 47 43.51 29.28 26.09
CA PRO A 47 42.10 29.33 25.70
C PRO A 47 41.55 30.74 25.90
N ARG A 48 40.67 31.15 24.99
CA ARG A 48 40.01 32.45 25.11
C ARG A 48 39.17 32.44 26.38
N LYS A 49 39.36 33.43 27.26
CA LYS A 49 38.49 33.60 28.43
C LYS A 49 37.06 33.86 27.93
N THR A 50 36.15 32.94 28.24
CA THR A 50 34.73 33.13 27.99
C THR A 50 34.19 34.09 29.06
N PRO A 51 33.60 35.25 28.68
CA PRO A 51 33.03 36.15 29.67
C PRO A 51 31.85 35.47 30.37
N VAL A 52 31.93 35.33 31.69
CA VAL A 52 30.82 34.84 32.52
C VAL A 52 29.82 35.99 32.65
N ARG A 53 28.72 35.94 31.89
CA ARG A 53 27.63 36.92 32.01
C ARG A 53 26.77 36.55 33.21
N VAL A 54 26.85 37.32 34.28
CA VAL A 54 25.98 37.14 35.46
C VAL A 54 24.63 37.79 35.17
N ALA A 55 23.60 36.99 34.97
CA ALA A 55 22.23 37.47 34.80
C ALA A 55 21.64 37.89 36.16
N ARG A 56 22.07 39.05 36.68
CA ARG A 56 21.63 39.60 37.99
C ARG A 56 20.12 39.74 38.13
N GLN A 57 19.41 39.92 37.01
CA GLN A 57 17.95 40.07 36.97
C GLN A 57 17.19 38.81 37.41
N LEU A 58 17.80 37.62 37.32
CA LEU A 58 17.14 36.37 37.72
C LEU A 58 17.29 36.04 39.20
N GLU A 59 18.22 36.67 39.92
CA GLU A 59 18.52 36.31 41.33
C GLU A 59 17.27 36.20 42.23
N PRO A 60 16.28 37.11 42.16
CA PRO A 60 15.10 37.02 43.04
C PRO A 60 14.22 35.78 42.78
N VAL A 61 14.28 35.19 41.59
CA VAL A 61 13.37 34.11 41.16
C VAL A 61 14.06 32.77 40.94
N LYS A 62 15.39 32.69 41.08
CA LYS A 62 16.14 31.44 40.91
C LYS A 62 15.62 30.32 41.81
N ILE A 63 15.43 30.62 43.10
CA ILE A 63 14.94 29.65 44.09
C ILE A 63 13.54 29.14 43.72
N LEU A 64 12.67 30.02 43.21
CA LEU A 64 11.33 29.64 42.77
C LEU A 64 11.37 28.72 41.54
N ILE A 65 12.22 29.04 40.55
CA ILE A 65 12.41 28.20 39.37
C ILE A 65 12.96 26.83 39.76
N ASP A 66 13.96 26.79 40.64
CA ASP A 66 14.58 25.55 41.11
C ASP A 66 13.56 24.69 41.90
N ALA A 67 12.69 25.31 42.71
CA ALA A 67 11.59 24.63 43.39
C ALA A 67 10.57 24.04 42.41
N MET A 68 10.11 24.81 41.42
CA MET A 68 9.19 24.33 40.37
C MET A 68 9.79 23.15 39.58
N LEU A 69 11.09 23.19 39.29
CA LEU A 69 11.79 22.10 38.60
C LEU A 69 12.01 20.87 39.49
N SER A 70 12.14 21.06 40.80
CA SER A 70 12.23 19.96 41.77
C SER A 70 10.88 19.26 41.94
N GLU A 71 9.77 20.02 41.98
CA GLU A 71 8.40 19.48 41.97
C GLU A 71 8.13 18.67 40.69
N ASP A 72 8.62 19.13 39.54
CA ASP A 72 8.50 18.42 38.25
C ASP A 72 9.11 17.00 38.30
N LEU A 73 10.04 16.72 39.22
CA LEU A 73 10.60 15.38 39.39
C LEU A 73 9.54 14.37 39.85
N GLN A 74 8.58 14.78 40.67
CA GLN A 74 7.52 13.90 41.18
C GLN A 74 6.24 13.97 40.33
N ALA A 75 6.13 14.97 39.45
CA ALA A 75 4.97 15.13 38.59
C ALA A 75 4.95 14.16 37.38
N PRO A 76 3.77 13.67 36.97
CA PRO A 76 3.59 12.93 35.71
C PRO A 76 4.07 13.76 34.51
N ARG A 77 4.69 13.13 33.50
CA ARG A 77 5.31 13.82 32.34
C ARG A 77 4.41 14.87 31.67
N LYS A 78 3.10 14.59 31.53
CA LYS A 78 2.14 15.50 30.89
C LYS A 78 1.77 16.72 31.74
N GLN A 79 2.11 16.71 33.03
CA GLN A 79 1.82 17.77 34.00
C GLN A 79 3.07 18.52 34.48
N ARG A 80 4.26 18.18 33.93
CA ARG A 80 5.50 18.92 34.21
C ARG A 80 5.48 20.30 33.56
N HIS A 81 6.12 21.27 34.19
CA HIS A 81 6.15 22.63 33.71
C HIS A 81 6.96 22.74 32.41
N THR A 82 6.37 23.40 31.41
CA THR A 82 7.10 23.89 30.24
C THR A 82 7.77 25.22 30.59
N VAL A 83 8.86 25.57 29.89
CA VAL A 83 9.53 26.88 30.09
C VAL A 83 8.54 28.04 29.94
N ARG A 84 7.60 27.93 29.00
CA ARG A 84 6.54 28.94 28.81
C ARG A 84 5.62 29.04 30.04
N ARG A 85 5.28 27.91 30.67
CA ARG A 85 4.47 27.89 31.89
C ARG A 85 5.25 28.45 33.08
N ILE A 86 6.53 28.10 33.26
CA ILE A 86 7.38 28.68 34.31
C ILE A 86 7.43 30.21 34.16
N PHE A 87 7.68 30.70 32.94
CA PHE A 87 7.71 32.14 32.67
C PHE A 87 6.37 32.83 32.98
N ALA A 88 5.24 32.25 32.57
CA ALA A 88 3.92 32.78 32.88
C ALA A 88 3.64 32.78 34.40
N ARG A 89 3.95 31.69 35.12
CA ARG A 89 3.77 31.63 36.59
C ARG A 89 4.64 32.65 37.33
N LEU A 90 5.87 32.89 36.87
CA LEU A 90 6.71 33.95 37.45
C LEU A 90 6.08 35.34 37.30
N ALA A 91 5.44 35.63 36.17
CA ALA A 91 4.74 36.89 35.95
C ALA A 91 3.40 36.96 36.72
N ASP A 92 2.58 35.92 36.62
CA ASP A 92 1.19 35.91 37.12
C ASP A 92 1.11 35.70 38.64
N GLU A 93 1.92 34.79 39.20
CA GLU A 93 1.85 34.38 40.61
C GLU A 93 2.87 35.14 41.49
N HIS A 94 3.97 35.61 40.90
CA HIS A 94 5.08 36.25 41.62
C HIS A 94 5.40 37.67 41.15
N GLY A 95 4.62 38.23 40.20
CA GLY A 95 4.77 39.61 39.73
C GLY A 95 6.11 39.91 39.04
N PHE A 96 6.85 38.90 38.60
CA PHE A 96 8.20 39.07 38.09
C PHE A 96 8.21 39.45 36.60
N THR A 97 8.60 40.69 36.31
CA THR A 97 8.78 41.24 34.95
C THR A 97 10.24 41.56 34.61
N GLY A 98 11.17 41.23 35.52
CA GLY A 98 12.55 41.69 35.50
C GLY A 98 13.47 41.01 34.49
N ALA A 99 13.06 39.91 33.85
CA ALA A 99 13.87 39.22 32.84
C ALA A 99 13.05 38.75 31.63
N SER A 100 13.70 38.66 30.48
CA SER A 100 13.08 38.15 29.25
C SER A 100 12.86 36.63 29.30
N TYR A 101 11.93 36.13 28.49
CA TYR A 101 11.72 34.69 28.28
C TYR A 101 13.02 33.94 27.92
N SER A 102 13.89 34.55 27.09
CA SER A 102 15.16 33.93 26.69
C SER A 102 16.09 33.69 27.88
N THR A 103 16.14 34.65 28.81
CA THR A 103 16.95 34.58 30.03
C THR A 103 16.45 33.46 30.95
N VAL A 104 15.14 33.36 31.16
CA VAL A 104 14.52 32.28 31.95
C VAL A 104 14.72 30.92 31.29
N ARG A 105 14.54 30.82 29.96
CA ARG A 105 14.78 29.59 29.20
C ARG A 105 16.20 29.08 29.36
N ASP A 106 17.19 29.96 29.23
CA ASP A 106 18.59 29.58 29.29
C ASP A 106 18.97 29.13 30.72
N TYR A 107 18.41 29.77 31.76
CA TYR A 107 18.57 29.35 33.16
C TYR A 107 17.90 27.99 33.44
N VAL A 108 16.63 27.82 33.04
CA VAL A 108 15.87 26.57 33.20
C VAL A 108 16.58 25.41 32.47
N ARG A 109 17.14 25.65 31.28
CA ARG A 109 17.87 24.62 30.53
C ARG A 109 19.05 24.06 31.31
N VAL A 110 19.82 24.91 31.98
CA VAL A 110 20.99 24.48 32.79
C VAL A 110 20.51 23.83 34.09
N LYS A 111 19.62 24.49 34.82
CA LYS A 111 19.17 24.02 36.14
C LYS A 111 18.36 22.75 36.10
N ARG A 112 17.56 22.54 35.06
CA ARG A 112 16.82 21.29 34.87
C ARG A 112 17.78 20.10 34.82
N VAL A 113 18.86 20.21 34.05
CA VAL A 113 19.89 19.15 33.96
C VAL A 113 20.60 18.94 35.30
N GLU A 114 20.96 20.02 36.01
CA GLU A 114 21.60 19.92 37.33
C GLU A 114 20.70 19.26 38.39
N ILE A 115 19.42 19.65 38.45
CA ILE A 115 18.44 19.12 39.40
C ILE A 115 18.09 17.67 39.07
N GLU A 116 17.90 17.35 37.79
CA GLU A 116 17.68 15.98 37.34
C GLU A 116 18.89 15.09 37.68
N ALA A 117 20.12 15.53 37.40
CA ALA A 117 21.35 14.82 37.75
C ALA A 117 21.53 14.63 39.27
N GLY A 118 21.26 15.68 40.07
CA GLY A 118 21.30 15.62 41.54
C GLY A 118 20.27 14.65 42.14
N ALA A 119 19.15 14.43 41.46
CA ALA A 119 18.15 13.44 41.81
C ALA A 119 18.44 12.03 41.26
N GLY A 120 19.66 11.78 40.74
CA GLY A 120 20.05 10.52 40.13
C GLY A 120 19.39 10.24 38.77
N ARG A 121 18.68 11.22 38.20
CA ARG A 121 18.08 11.17 36.85
C ARG A 121 19.03 11.86 35.88
N GLY A 122 20.21 11.27 35.68
CA GLY A 122 21.15 11.75 34.68
C GLY A 122 20.55 11.67 33.26
N PRO A 123 21.17 12.34 32.27
CA PRO A 123 20.84 12.09 30.87
C PRO A 123 20.92 10.58 30.62
N GLU A 124 19.87 10.01 30.02
CA GLU A 124 19.86 8.59 29.69
C GLU A 124 21.07 8.27 28.81
N VAL A 125 21.95 7.41 29.34
CA VAL A 125 23.10 6.92 28.61
C VAL A 125 22.62 5.81 27.69
N PHE A 126 22.55 6.10 26.39
CA PHE A 126 22.25 5.09 25.39
C PHE A 126 23.54 4.33 25.04
N VAL A 127 23.50 3.01 25.14
CA VAL A 127 24.58 2.15 24.65
C VAL A 127 24.35 1.93 23.15
N PRO A 128 25.30 2.29 22.28
CA PRO A 128 25.20 1.99 20.85
C PRO A 128 25.01 0.48 20.64
N GLN A 129 23.97 0.11 19.90
CA GLN A 129 23.72 -1.30 19.54
C GLN A 129 24.24 -1.58 18.13
N GLU A 130 24.89 -2.72 17.97
CA GLU A 130 25.27 -3.26 16.67
C GLU A 130 24.27 -4.36 16.28
N HIS A 131 23.68 -4.21 15.10
CA HIS A 131 22.70 -5.16 14.57
C HIS A 131 23.33 -5.98 13.45
N ALA A 132 23.28 -7.30 13.55
CA ALA A 132 23.76 -8.18 12.50
C ALA A 132 22.86 -8.08 11.24
N PRO A 133 23.43 -8.20 10.02
CA PRO A 133 22.65 -8.18 8.80
C PRO A 133 21.55 -9.25 8.80
N GLY A 134 20.32 -8.86 8.48
CA GLY A 134 19.18 -9.77 8.27
C GLY A 134 18.61 -10.36 9.56
N ALA A 135 19.20 -10.04 10.72
CA ALA A 135 18.79 -10.61 11.99
C ALA A 135 17.50 -9.98 12.50
N GLU A 136 17.42 -8.65 12.48
CA GLU A 136 16.41 -7.90 13.24
C GLU A 136 15.67 -6.87 12.39
N ALA A 137 14.37 -6.77 12.63
CA ALA A 137 13.55 -5.66 12.13
C ALA A 137 12.73 -5.05 13.27
N GLU A 138 12.23 -3.85 13.02
CA GLU A 138 11.33 -3.13 13.88
C GLU A 138 10.07 -2.77 13.10
N VAL A 139 8.93 -2.92 13.76
CA VAL A 139 7.63 -2.56 13.18
C VAL A 139 6.89 -1.59 14.10
N ASP A 140 6.23 -0.61 13.48
CA ASP A 140 5.40 0.36 14.19
C ASP A 140 4.20 0.83 13.35
N PHE A 141 3.22 1.39 14.05
CA PHE A 141 2.06 2.06 13.46
C PHE A 141 1.99 3.51 13.93
N GLY A 142 1.94 4.42 12.96
CA GLY A 142 1.74 5.85 13.22
C GLY A 142 0.41 6.37 12.68
N ASP A 143 -0.28 7.22 13.43
CA ASP A 143 -1.42 7.97 12.91
C ASP A 143 -0.97 8.97 11.84
N VAL A 144 -1.73 9.08 10.73
CA VAL A 144 -1.51 10.09 9.70
C VAL A 144 -2.84 10.68 9.22
N TRP A 145 -2.82 11.94 8.81
CA TRP A 145 -3.95 12.60 8.16
C TRP A 145 -3.74 12.62 6.65
N VAL A 146 -4.79 12.35 5.88
CA VAL A 146 -4.79 12.35 4.41
C VAL A 146 -6.07 13.04 3.94
N ASP A 147 -5.99 13.89 2.92
CA ASP A 147 -7.17 14.43 2.25
C ASP A 147 -7.58 13.45 1.13
N LEU A 148 -8.47 12.52 1.46
CA LEU A 148 -8.89 11.43 0.59
C LEU A 148 -10.17 11.82 -0.15
N ALA A 149 -10.10 11.93 -1.48
CA ALA A 149 -11.21 12.39 -2.33
C ALA A 149 -11.84 13.70 -1.79
N GLY A 150 -10.99 14.63 -1.35
CA GLY A 150 -11.40 15.91 -0.76
C GLY A 150 -11.82 15.88 0.72
N VAL A 151 -11.81 14.72 1.39
CA VAL A 151 -12.22 14.57 2.79
C VAL A 151 -11.02 14.27 3.70
N ARG A 152 -10.78 15.13 4.70
CA ARG A 152 -9.76 14.92 5.73
C ARG A 152 -10.07 13.65 6.52
N THR A 153 -9.25 12.62 6.30
CA THR A 153 -9.43 11.27 6.86
C THR A 153 -8.24 10.88 7.71
N ARG A 154 -8.50 10.31 8.88
CA ARG A 154 -7.45 9.70 9.72
C ARG A 154 -7.13 8.31 9.21
N CYS A 155 -5.87 8.07 8.89
CA CYS A 155 -5.34 6.79 8.43
C CYS A 155 -4.16 6.36 9.33
N TYR A 156 -3.66 5.15 9.08
CA TYR A 156 -2.59 4.55 9.87
C TYR A 156 -1.45 4.11 8.95
N LEU A 157 -0.26 4.64 9.21
CA LEU A 157 0.99 4.31 8.53
C LEU A 157 1.62 3.10 9.22
N PHE A 158 1.61 1.96 8.56
CA PHE A 158 2.46 0.83 8.88
C PHE A 158 3.89 1.14 8.43
N ALA A 159 4.86 0.95 9.31
CA ALA A 159 6.28 1.08 9.02
C ALA A 159 7.00 -0.20 9.44
N PHE A 160 7.68 -0.84 8.50
CA PHE A 160 8.61 -1.94 8.72
C PHE A 160 10.02 -1.44 8.41
N ARG A 161 11.01 -1.72 9.25
CA ARG A 161 12.40 -1.30 9.02
C ARG A 161 13.38 -2.36 9.49
N LEU A 162 14.36 -2.71 8.65
CA LEU A 162 15.50 -3.55 9.03
C LEU A 162 16.46 -2.76 9.94
N SER A 163 16.89 -3.34 11.06
CA SER A 163 17.73 -2.65 12.04
C SER A 163 19.17 -2.43 11.55
N HIS A 164 19.69 -3.33 10.69
CA HIS A 164 21.03 -3.21 10.13
C HIS A 164 21.10 -2.14 9.03
N SER A 165 20.50 -2.36 7.84
CA SER A 165 20.56 -1.40 6.72
C SER A 165 19.71 -0.15 6.92
N GLY A 166 18.68 -0.21 7.76
CA GLY A 166 17.67 0.84 7.85
C GLY A 166 16.70 0.89 6.66
N LYS A 167 16.74 -0.12 5.76
CA LYS A 167 15.76 -0.27 4.68
C LYS A 167 14.36 -0.35 5.29
N ALA A 168 13.46 0.51 4.83
CA ALA A 168 12.11 0.61 5.34
C ALA A 168 11.07 0.40 4.24
N VAL A 169 9.91 -0.10 4.64
CA VAL A 169 8.72 -0.25 3.81
C VAL A 169 7.55 0.35 4.55
N HIS A 170 6.84 1.25 3.87
CA HIS A 170 5.73 1.99 4.43
C HIS A 170 4.44 1.73 3.67
N ARG A 171 3.32 1.62 4.41
CA ARG A 171 1.99 1.46 3.81
C ARG A 171 0.92 2.10 4.66
N VAL A 172 0.00 2.82 4.03
CA VAL A 172 -1.13 3.47 4.70
C VAL A 172 -2.38 2.63 4.57
N TYR A 173 -3.07 2.48 5.71
CA TYR A 173 -4.34 1.77 5.85
C TYR A 173 -5.43 2.66 6.45
N PRO A 174 -6.71 2.40 6.14
CA PRO A 174 -7.83 3.10 6.76
C PRO A 174 -8.07 2.68 8.23
N THR A 175 -7.56 1.51 8.64
CA THR A 175 -7.67 0.96 10.01
C THR A 175 -6.31 0.45 10.49
N CYS A 176 -6.10 0.41 11.81
CA CYS A 176 -4.97 -0.26 12.45
C CYS A 176 -5.36 -1.64 13.02
N GLY A 177 -6.37 -2.29 12.40
CA GLY A 177 -6.84 -3.62 12.81
C GLY A 177 -5.81 -4.71 12.56
N GLN A 178 -6.08 -5.91 13.09
CA GLN A 178 -5.20 -7.07 12.88
C GLN A 178 -5.00 -7.36 11.39
N GLU A 179 -6.03 -7.20 10.55
CA GLU A 179 -5.93 -7.42 9.11
C GLU A 179 -4.91 -6.49 8.44
N ALA A 180 -4.85 -5.22 8.85
CA ALA A 180 -3.89 -4.24 8.33
C ALA A 180 -2.47 -4.52 8.82
N PHE A 181 -2.35 -5.00 10.07
CA PHE A 181 -1.08 -5.40 10.64
C PHE A 181 -0.46 -6.60 9.91
N LEU A 182 -1.25 -7.66 9.66
CA LEU A 182 -0.79 -8.84 8.93
C LEU A 182 -0.49 -8.51 7.46
N GLU A 183 -1.39 -7.77 6.79
CA GLU A 183 -1.19 -7.36 5.40
C GLU A 183 0.05 -6.46 5.24
N GLY A 184 0.35 -5.60 6.23
CA GLY A 184 1.57 -4.79 6.26
C GLY A 184 2.85 -5.63 6.30
N HIS A 185 2.87 -6.71 7.08
CA HIS A 185 4.01 -7.62 7.12
C HIS A 185 4.20 -8.35 5.79
N ILE A 186 3.11 -8.90 5.23
CA ILE A 186 3.17 -9.61 3.93
C ILE A 186 3.74 -8.66 2.86
N ASP A 187 3.20 -7.44 2.77
CA ASP A 187 3.68 -6.45 1.80
C ASP A 187 5.15 -6.07 2.03
N ALA A 188 5.57 -5.94 3.29
CA ALA A 188 6.96 -5.67 3.62
C ALA A 188 7.89 -6.82 3.22
N PHE A 189 7.53 -8.07 3.54
CA PHE A 189 8.28 -9.27 3.18
C PHE A 189 8.40 -9.44 1.67
N ASP A 190 7.32 -9.18 0.93
CA ASP A 190 7.32 -9.21 -0.53
C ASP A 190 8.24 -8.13 -1.12
N VAL A 191 8.23 -6.92 -0.55
CA VAL A 191 9.05 -5.79 -1.04
C VAL A 191 10.53 -5.99 -0.75
N ILE A 192 10.90 -6.47 0.45
CA ILE A 192 12.30 -6.75 0.78
C ILE A 192 12.78 -8.09 0.19
N GLY A 193 11.84 -8.97 -0.16
CA GLY A 193 12.12 -10.30 -0.72
C GLY A 193 12.74 -11.26 0.28
N GLY A 194 12.36 -11.16 1.56
CA GLY A 194 12.88 -12.00 2.63
C GLY A 194 12.27 -11.67 4.00
N ILE A 195 12.68 -12.43 5.03
CA ILE A 195 12.16 -12.36 6.40
C ILE A 195 13.35 -12.27 7.37
N PRO A 196 13.31 -11.41 8.40
CA PRO A 196 14.36 -11.35 9.41
C PRO A 196 14.55 -12.69 10.12
N ALA A 197 15.79 -13.15 10.24
CA ALA A 197 16.13 -14.50 10.69
C ALA A 197 16.07 -14.69 12.21
N ARG A 198 16.20 -13.61 13.00
CA ARG A 198 16.19 -13.68 14.47
C ARG A 198 14.84 -13.27 15.03
N HIS A 199 14.53 -11.97 15.03
CA HIS A 199 13.27 -11.49 15.59
C HIS A 199 12.81 -10.16 14.99
N ILE A 200 11.52 -9.89 15.12
CA ILE A 200 10.91 -8.60 14.79
C ILE A 200 10.46 -7.93 16.08
N ARG A 201 10.91 -6.70 16.32
CA ARG A 201 10.63 -5.91 17.53
C ARG A 201 9.31 -5.13 17.41
N TYR A 202 8.55 -5.12 18.50
CA TYR A 202 7.26 -4.44 18.64
C TYR A 202 7.13 -3.76 20.02
N ASP A 203 6.70 -2.49 20.08
CA ASP A 203 6.61 -1.76 21.36
C ASP A 203 5.35 -2.09 22.16
N ASN A 204 4.18 -2.02 21.53
CA ASN A 204 2.94 -2.32 22.22
C ASN A 204 1.83 -2.71 21.25
N LEU A 205 1.72 -4.00 20.97
CA LEU A 205 0.85 -4.46 19.91
C LEU A 205 -0.48 -5.01 20.42
N SER A 206 -1.46 -4.13 20.65
CA SER A 206 -2.84 -4.55 20.97
C SER A 206 -3.51 -5.32 19.83
N SER A 207 -3.05 -5.18 18.58
CA SER A 207 -3.57 -5.90 17.42
C SER A 207 -3.10 -7.36 17.31
N ALA A 208 -2.07 -7.76 18.06
CA ALA A 208 -1.54 -9.13 18.11
C ALA A 208 -1.62 -9.77 19.51
N VAL A 209 -1.83 -8.95 20.55
CA VAL A 209 -1.89 -9.39 21.95
C VAL A 209 -3.33 -9.37 22.44
N THR A 210 -3.81 -10.52 22.92
CA THR A 210 -5.16 -10.70 23.46
C THR A 210 -5.25 -10.24 24.92
N LYS A 211 -4.23 -10.56 25.73
CA LYS A 211 -4.11 -10.13 27.14
C LYS A 211 -2.64 -9.93 27.50
N VAL A 212 -2.35 -8.86 28.25
CA VAL A 212 -1.07 -8.68 28.94
C VAL A 212 -1.20 -9.34 30.31
N LEU A 213 -0.38 -10.35 30.61
CA LEU A 213 -0.39 -11.00 31.90
C LEU A 213 0.32 -10.09 32.92
N TYR A 214 -0.39 -9.71 33.99
CA TYR A 214 0.21 -8.94 35.08
C TYR A 214 1.08 -9.86 35.93
N GLY A 215 2.40 -9.68 35.84
CA GLY A 215 3.37 -10.42 36.65
C GLY A 215 4.75 -10.41 36.02
N GLY A 216 5.56 -9.39 36.34
CA GLY A 216 7.04 -9.37 36.30
C GLY A 216 7.80 -9.80 35.03
N GLY A 217 7.15 -10.22 33.96
CA GLY A 217 7.80 -10.78 32.77
C GLY A 217 7.15 -10.33 31.46
N ARG A 218 7.91 -10.49 30.36
CA ARG A 218 7.51 -10.14 28.98
C ARG A 218 6.47 -11.10 28.37
N GLN A 219 5.88 -12.01 29.15
CA GLN A 219 4.92 -13.01 28.67
C GLN A 219 3.56 -12.36 28.37
N ARG A 220 3.09 -12.54 27.14
CA ARG A 220 1.80 -12.05 26.65
C ARG A 220 1.00 -13.21 26.07
N THR A 221 -0.32 -13.20 26.22
CA THR A 221 -1.18 -14.15 25.50
C THR A 221 -1.41 -13.62 24.08
N GLU A 222 -0.75 -14.22 23.10
CA GLU A 222 -0.89 -13.91 21.69
C GLU A 222 -2.28 -14.32 21.16
N ASN A 223 -2.75 -13.64 20.13
CA ASN A 223 -3.92 -14.08 19.38
C ASN A 223 -3.56 -15.31 18.53
N GLU A 224 -4.42 -16.34 18.48
CA GLU A 224 -4.21 -17.55 17.66
C GLU A 224 -3.84 -17.23 16.21
N ARG A 225 -4.47 -16.22 15.61
CA ARG A 225 -4.17 -15.80 14.23
C ARG A 225 -2.76 -15.23 14.09
N TRP A 226 -2.26 -14.56 15.13
CA TRP A 226 -0.89 -14.07 15.16
C TRP A 226 0.12 -15.21 15.31
N VAL A 227 -0.18 -16.19 16.19
CA VAL A 227 0.63 -17.40 16.35
C VAL A 227 0.75 -18.16 15.01
N LEU A 228 -0.39 -18.35 14.33
CA LEU A 228 -0.43 -18.96 13.00
C LEU A 228 0.41 -18.16 11.99
N PHE A 229 0.31 -16.83 12.00
CA PHE A 229 1.04 -15.96 11.10
C PHE A 229 2.56 -16.09 11.29
N ARG A 230 3.06 -15.96 12.52
CA ARG A 230 4.50 -16.07 12.77
C ARG A 230 5.02 -17.50 12.53
N SER A 231 4.20 -18.52 12.76
CA SER A 231 4.54 -19.91 12.41
C SER A 231 4.63 -20.11 10.90
N HIS A 232 3.78 -19.44 10.11
CA HIS A 232 3.78 -19.51 8.65
C HIS A 232 5.05 -18.88 8.06
N PHE A 233 5.42 -17.71 8.57
CA PHE A 233 6.56 -16.93 8.08
C PHE A 233 7.89 -17.25 8.79
N GLY A 234 7.87 -17.97 9.91
CA GLY A 234 9.07 -18.47 10.58
C GLY A 234 9.94 -17.40 11.24
N PHE A 235 9.34 -16.45 11.96
CA PHE A 235 10.07 -15.44 12.74
C PHE A 235 9.60 -15.36 14.19
N ASP A 236 10.47 -14.91 15.10
CA ASP A 236 10.12 -14.68 16.49
C ASP A 236 9.72 -13.22 16.77
N PRO A 237 8.62 -12.97 17.51
CA PRO A 237 8.27 -11.64 17.95
C PRO A 237 9.05 -11.27 19.21
N PHE A 238 9.66 -10.08 19.21
CA PHE A 238 10.28 -9.49 20.40
C PHE A 238 9.42 -8.31 20.88
N TYR A 239 8.78 -8.45 22.04
CA TYR A 239 7.96 -7.38 22.62
C TYR A 239 8.82 -6.52 23.55
N CYS A 240 9.02 -5.25 23.20
CA CYS A 240 9.69 -4.30 24.06
C CYS A 240 8.84 -4.02 25.31
N GLU A 241 9.49 -3.55 26.37
CA GLU A 241 8.79 -3.17 27.60
C GLU A 241 7.92 -1.92 27.39
N PRO A 242 6.64 -1.92 27.82
CA PRO A 242 5.79 -0.76 27.65
C PRO A 242 6.26 0.45 28.48
N GLY A 243 6.45 1.60 27.85
CA GLY A 243 6.67 2.88 28.52
C GLY A 243 8.08 3.45 28.37
N ILE A 244 8.40 4.47 29.17
CA ILE A 244 9.68 5.19 29.14
C ILE A 244 10.85 4.23 29.44
N SER A 245 10.61 3.20 30.24
CA SER A 245 11.59 2.17 30.54
C SER A 245 11.94 1.26 29.36
N GLY A 246 11.19 1.21 28.27
CA GLY A 246 11.55 0.43 27.07
C GLY A 246 12.11 1.27 25.91
N ALA A 247 12.10 2.60 26.02
CA ALA A 247 12.53 3.52 24.95
C ALA A 247 14.02 3.37 24.60
N HIS A 248 14.83 2.86 25.54
CA HIS A 248 16.25 2.58 25.32
C HIS A 248 16.52 1.32 24.48
N GLU A 249 15.53 0.45 24.28
CA GLU A 249 15.64 -0.78 23.48
C GLU A 249 15.32 -0.54 21.98
N LYS A 250 14.80 0.65 21.62
CA LYS A 250 14.33 0.95 20.26
C LYS A 250 14.78 2.33 19.79
N GLY A 251 15.99 2.42 19.24
CA GLY A 251 16.50 3.66 18.64
C GLY A 251 16.08 3.89 17.19
N GLY A 252 15.62 2.85 16.48
CA GLY A 252 15.49 2.87 15.02
C GLY A 252 14.18 3.45 14.48
N VAL A 253 13.04 2.90 14.89
CA VAL A 253 11.73 3.16 14.26
C VAL A 253 10.89 4.24 14.93
N GLU A 254 11.07 4.51 16.23
CA GLU A 254 10.33 5.61 16.91
C GLU A 254 10.68 6.98 16.27
N GLY A 255 11.92 7.10 15.79
CA GLY A 255 12.35 8.22 14.94
C GLY A 255 11.89 8.11 13.48
N GLU A 256 11.76 6.90 12.91
CA GLU A 256 11.50 6.71 11.48
C GLU A 256 10.07 7.07 11.10
N VAL A 257 9.04 6.62 11.84
CA VAL A 257 7.64 7.01 11.56
C VAL A 257 7.48 8.52 11.63
N GLY A 258 8.05 9.14 12.67
CA GLY A 258 8.04 10.60 12.83
C GLY A 258 8.81 11.32 11.71
N ARG A 259 9.98 10.81 11.32
CA ARG A 259 10.80 11.36 10.23
C ARG A 259 10.07 11.25 8.89
N PHE A 260 9.58 10.07 8.54
CA PHE A 260 8.91 9.80 7.28
C PHE A 260 7.70 10.72 7.10
N ARG A 261 6.90 10.89 8.16
CA ARG A 261 5.77 11.84 8.15
C ARG A 261 6.19 13.28 7.87
N ARG A 262 7.26 13.76 8.52
CA ARG A 262 7.76 15.13 8.35
C ARG A 262 8.35 15.38 6.96
N ASN A 263 8.96 14.36 6.35
CA ASN A 263 9.65 14.50 5.08
C ASN A 263 8.73 14.30 3.87
N PHE A 264 7.78 13.36 3.94
CA PHE A 264 7.00 12.93 2.77
C PHE A 264 5.50 13.20 2.90
N LEU A 265 4.97 13.29 4.12
CA LEU A 265 3.54 13.47 4.38
C LEU A 265 3.23 14.88 4.91
N THR A 266 4.15 15.82 4.68
CA THR A 266 4.01 17.23 5.02
C THR A 266 4.31 18.07 3.76
N PRO A 267 3.36 18.88 3.25
CA PRO A 267 2.00 19.08 3.76
C PRO A 267 1.14 17.82 3.66
N VAL A 268 -0.05 17.84 4.29
CA VAL A 268 -0.96 16.68 4.26
C VAL A 268 -1.25 16.30 2.80
N PRO A 269 -1.03 15.03 2.40
CA PRO A 269 -1.25 14.62 1.02
C PRO A 269 -2.74 14.64 0.65
N ALA A 270 -3.04 15.20 -0.52
CA ALA A 270 -4.33 15.10 -1.18
C ALA A 270 -4.26 14.05 -2.30
N VAL A 271 -5.15 13.06 -2.24
CA VAL A 271 -5.19 11.91 -3.17
C VAL A 271 -6.64 11.49 -3.41
N GLU A 272 -6.92 10.89 -4.57
CA GLU A 272 -8.26 10.34 -4.85
C GLU A 272 -8.47 8.99 -4.18
N SER A 273 -7.38 8.23 -3.96
CA SER A 273 -7.46 6.90 -3.34
C SER A 273 -6.23 6.57 -2.47
N LEU A 274 -6.41 5.66 -1.51
CA LEU A 274 -5.28 5.11 -0.75
C LEU A 274 -4.33 4.29 -1.63
N ALA A 275 -4.81 3.72 -2.74
CA ALA A 275 -3.96 3.02 -3.71
C ALA A 275 -2.97 4.00 -4.37
N GLU A 276 -3.44 5.19 -4.74
CA GLU A 276 -2.58 6.27 -5.26
C GLU A 276 -1.52 6.68 -4.24
N LEU A 277 -1.93 6.92 -2.98
CA LEU A 277 -0.99 7.28 -1.90
C LEU A 277 0.05 6.18 -1.67
N ASN A 278 -0.37 4.92 -1.57
CA ASN A 278 0.55 3.80 -1.40
C ASN A 278 1.50 3.63 -2.60
N GLY A 279 1.07 3.96 -3.81
CA GLY A 279 1.94 4.06 -4.98
C GLY A 279 3.05 5.11 -4.81
N LYS A 280 2.69 6.31 -4.29
CA LYS A 280 3.66 7.37 -3.96
C LYS A 280 4.64 6.93 -2.86
N LEU A 281 4.14 6.27 -1.80
CA LEU A 281 4.98 5.74 -0.71
C LEU A 281 6.03 4.76 -1.24
N ARG A 282 5.64 3.82 -2.12
CA ARG A 282 6.61 2.91 -2.75
C ARG A 282 7.68 3.63 -3.56
N ALA A 283 7.33 4.74 -4.21
CA ALA A 283 8.32 5.55 -4.93
C ALA A 283 9.29 6.25 -3.95
N TRP A 284 8.77 6.80 -2.84
CA TRP A 284 9.58 7.43 -1.80
C TRP A 284 10.49 6.43 -1.07
N ASP A 285 9.98 5.25 -0.70
CA ASP A 285 10.76 4.17 -0.09
C ASP A 285 11.92 3.69 -0.98
N ARG A 286 11.73 3.70 -2.30
CA ARG A 286 12.82 3.42 -3.26
C ARG A 286 13.82 4.58 -3.34
N SER A 287 13.36 5.83 -3.29
CA SER A 287 14.27 6.98 -3.32
C SER A 287 15.19 7.04 -2.10
N GLU A 288 14.71 6.53 -0.97
CA GLU A 288 15.45 6.46 0.29
C GLU A 288 16.64 5.48 0.25
N ASP A 289 16.73 4.60 -0.75
CA ASP A 289 17.89 3.71 -0.93
C ASP A 289 19.20 4.48 -1.21
N SER A 290 19.08 5.72 -1.70
CA SER A 290 20.21 6.63 -1.91
C SER A 290 20.68 7.36 -0.65
N ARG A 291 19.90 7.31 0.44
CA ARG A 291 20.19 8.02 1.68
C ARG A 291 21.30 7.36 2.48
N ARG A 292 22.09 8.17 3.21
CA ARG A 292 22.99 7.70 4.27
C ARG A 292 22.38 7.95 5.65
N ILE A 293 22.56 7.00 6.57
CA ILE A 293 22.10 7.13 7.95
C ILE A 293 23.24 7.65 8.82
N GLY A 294 23.08 8.83 9.41
CA GLY A 294 24.10 9.45 10.24
C GLY A 294 25.42 9.63 9.48
N ASN A 295 26.51 9.12 10.05
CA ASN A 295 27.85 9.20 9.47
C ASN A 295 28.26 7.92 8.72
N ARG A 296 27.32 7.03 8.38
CA ARG A 296 27.63 5.80 7.63
C ARG A 296 28.13 6.13 6.22
N ILE A 297 29.13 5.37 5.77
CA ILE A 297 29.77 5.53 4.45
C ILE A 297 28.82 5.05 3.34
N ASN A 298 28.18 3.91 3.56
CA ASN A 298 27.26 3.29 2.62
C ASN A 298 25.87 3.93 2.67
N THR A 299 25.17 3.87 1.55
CA THR A 299 23.75 4.20 1.51
C THR A 299 22.90 3.05 2.05
N VAL A 300 21.65 3.33 2.41
CA VAL A 300 20.66 2.32 2.83
C VAL A 300 20.54 1.20 1.80
N GLY A 301 20.51 1.53 0.50
CA GLY A 301 20.44 0.55 -0.58
C GLY A 301 21.69 -0.32 -0.70
N GLN A 302 22.88 0.23 -0.45
CA GLN A 302 24.13 -0.53 -0.46
C GLN A 302 24.20 -1.50 0.73
N ASP A 303 23.88 -1.02 1.93
CA ASP A 303 23.81 -1.87 3.13
C ASP A 303 22.72 -2.95 2.96
N PHE A 304 21.57 -2.60 2.38
CA PHE A 304 20.49 -3.56 2.12
C PHE A 304 20.90 -4.63 1.10
N ALA A 305 21.62 -4.27 0.03
CA ALA A 305 22.11 -5.24 -0.94
C ALA A 305 23.06 -6.26 -0.30
N ALA A 306 23.90 -5.82 0.65
CA ALA A 306 24.75 -6.70 1.43
C ALA A 306 23.97 -7.51 2.49
N GLU A 307 22.88 -6.95 3.02
CA GLU A 307 22.02 -7.58 4.02
C GLU A 307 21.08 -8.66 3.45
N ARG A 308 20.57 -8.44 2.23
CA ARG A 308 19.54 -9.28 1.61
C ARG A 308 19.83 -10.79 1.60
N PRO A 309 21.07 -11.27 1.35
CA PRO A 309 21.38 -12.71 1.39
C PRO A 309 21.21 -13.37 2.77
N TYR A 310 21.15 -12.58 3.85
CA TYR A 310 21.00 -13.08 5.22
C TYR A 310 19.53 -13.16 5.67
N LEU A 311 18.59 -12.72 4.84
CA LEU A 311 17.17 -12.87 5.10
C LEU A 311 16.70 -14.30 4.79
N ALA A 312 15.79 -14.82 5.61
CA ALA A 312 15.09 -16.06 5.32
C ALA A 312 14.17 -15.90 4.09
N PRO A 313 13.97 -16.95 3.28
CA PRO A 313 13.12 -16.88 2.09
C PRO A 313 11.65 -16.70 2.46
N VAL A 314 10.90 -15.97 1.63
CA VAL A 314 9.45 -15.84 1.78
C VAL A 314 8.78 -17.16 1.34
N PRO A 315 7.88 -17.75 2.16
CA PRO A 315 7.13 -18.95 1.78
C PRO A 315 6.36 -18.77 0.47
N VAL A 316 6.33 -19.82 -0.36
CA VAL A 316 5.56 -19.84 -1.62
C VAL A 316 4.05 -19.91 -1.35
N GLU A 317 3.66 -20.57 -0.25
CA GLU A 317 2.27 -20.62 0.19
C GLU A 317 1.84 -19.24 0.70
N GLY A 318 0.80 -18.68 0.07
CA GLY A 318 0.24 -17.41 0.48
C GLY A 318 -0.50 -17.50 1.82
N PHE A 319 -0.37 -16.47 2.64
CA PHE A 319 -1.17 -16.31 3.86
C PHE A 319 -2.35 -15.36 3.61
N ASP A 320 -3.56 -15.71 4.07
CA ASP A 320 -4.70 -14.80 3.99
C ASP A 320 -4.74 -13.89 5.23
N PRO A 321 -4.44 -12.58 5.15
CA PRO A 321 -4.43 -11.70 6.32
C PRO A 321 -5.83 -11.37 6.83
N GLY A 322 -6.88 -11.64 6.04
CA GLY A 322 -8.22 -11.16 6.32
C GLY A 322 -8.94 -11.91 7.44
N LEU A 323 -9.76 -11.18 8.20
CA LEU A 323 -10.63 -11.78 9.22
C LEU A 323 -11.69 -12.65 8.55
N VAL A 324 -11.75 -13.92 8.95
CA VAL A 324 -12.72 -14.88 8.42
C VAL A 324 -14.09 -14.67 9.05
N LEU A 325 -15.11 -14.46 8.21
CA LEU A 325 -16.51 -14.29 8.61
C LEU A 325 -17.40 -15.19 7.74
N THR A 326 -18.58 -15.57 8.23
CA THR A 326 -19.50 -16.47 7.50
C THR A 326 -20.91 -15.91 7.39
N PRO A 327 -21.13 -14.78 6.69
CA PRO A 327 -22.47 -14.21 6.53
C PRO A 327 -23.35 -15.08 5.62
N ARG A 328 -24.66 -14.96 5.81
CA ARG A 328 -25.67 -15.54 4.91
C ARG A 328 -26.04 -14.52 3.84
N VAL A 329 -26.16 -14.96 2.60
CA VAL A 329 -26.62 -14.13 1.47
C VAL A 329 -28.12 -13.90 1.59
N ASP A 330 -28.54 -12.64 1.60
CA ASP A 330 -29.95 -12.25 1.66
C ASP A 330 -30.67 -12.36 0.31
N ARG A 331 -31.97 -12.06 0.27
CA ARG A 331 -32.79 -12.11 -0.96
C ARG A 331 -32.42 -11.05 -2.00
N SER A 332 -31.68 -10.02 -1.60
CA SER A 332 -31.17 -8.97 -2.47
C SER A 332 -29.78 -9.29 -3.00
N ALA A 333 -29.31 -10.53 -2.82
CA ALA A 333 -27.97 -10.99 -3.15
C ALA A 333 -26.86 -10.17 -2.47
N LEU A 334 -27.12 -9.71 -1.24
CA LEU A 334 -26.17 -8.97 -0.42
C LEU A 334 -25.71 -9.81 0.77
N ILE A 335 -24.47 -9.58 1.19
CA ILE A 335 -23.93 -10.04 2.47
C ILE A 335 -23.66 -8.83 3.37
N SER A 336 -23.96 -8.97 4.65
CA SER A 336 -23.61 -7.97 5.66
C SER A 336 -22.29 -8.34 6.33
N VAL A 337 -21.29 -7.49 6.18
CA VAL A 337 -19.96 -7.65 6.77
C VAL A 337 -19.70 -6.45 7.65
N ARG A 338 -19.67 -6.67 8.97
CA ARG A 338 -19.67 -5.59 9.99
C ARG A 338 -20.86 -4.65 9.78
N THR A 339 -20.61 -3.41 9.36
CA THR A 339 -21.63 -2.36 9.15
C THR A 339 -21.88 -2.04 7.67
N ALA A 340 -21.23 -2.75 6.75
CA ALA A 340 -21.34 -2.53 5.31
C ALA A 340 -21.98 -3.74 4.59
N ARG A 341 -22.57 -3.47 3.43
CA ARG A 341 -23.21 -4.49 2.58
C ARG A 341 -22.47 -4.65 1.26
N TYR A 342 -22.36 -5.89 0.80
CA TYR A 342 -21.62 -6.21 -0.42
C TYR A 342 -22.42 -7.19 -1.26
N SER A 343 -22.49 -6.98 -2.57
CA SER A 343 -23.21 -7.91 -3.44
C SER A 343 -22.42 -9.19 -3.71
N VAL A 344 -23.14 -10.27 -3.98
CA VAL A 344 -22.59 -11.54 -4.46
C VAL A 344 -23.45 -12.03 -5.61
N PRO A 345 -22.97 -12.93 -6.49
CA PRO A 345 -23.79 -13.43 -7.58
C PRO A 345 -25.11 -14.03 -7.08
N VAL A 346 -26.22 -13.68 -7.73
CA VAL A 346 -27.60 -14.01 -7.31
C VAL A 346 -27.84 -15.51 -7.08
N ARG A 347 -27.10 -16.40 -7.75
CA ARG A 347 -27.16 -17.85 -7.55
C ARG A 347 -26.79 -18.32 -6.13
N PHE A 348 -26.16 -17.47 -5.32
CA PHE A 348 -25.78 -17.77 -3.94
C PHE A 348 -26.81 -17.32 -2.89
N ILE A 349 -27.94 -16.74 -3.29
CA ILE A 349 -29.02 -16.33 -2.36
C ILE A 349 -29.37 -17.48 -1.41
N GLY A 350 -29.45 -17.17 -0.10
CA GLY A 350 -29.77 -18.14 0.94
C GLY A 350 -28.62 -19.06 1.36
N ARG A 351 -27.45 -19.04 0.70
CA ARG A 351 -26.27 -19.80 1.13
C ARG A 351 -25.46 -19.03 2.18
N ARG A 352 -24.67 -19.75 2.97
CA ARG A 352 -23.61 -19.15 3.81
C ARG A 352 -22.33 -19.15 3.01
N VAL A 353 -21.66 -18.01 2.94
CA VAL A 353 -20.41 -17.83 2.21
C VAL A 353 -19.29 -17.47 3.18
N ARG A 354 -18.06 -17.83 2.86
CA ARG A 354 -16.88 -17.45 3.66
C ARG A 354 -16.34 -16.13 3.15
N VAL A 355 -16.21 -15.15 4.01
CA VAL A 355 -15.63 -13.84 3.71
C VAL A 355 -14.28 -13.73 4.38
N SER A 356 -13.28 -13.29 3.63
CA SER A 356 -12.01 -12.79 4.15
C SER A 356 -12.04 -11.26 4.11
N LEU A 357 -12.12 -10.64 5.30
CA LEU A 357 -12.12 -9.19 5.47
C LEU A 357 -10.69 -8.69 5.64
N ARG A 358 -10.10 -8.17 4.55
CA ARG A 358 -8.74 -7.62 4.51
C ARG A 358 -8.74 -6.13 4.80
N ALA A 359 -7.55 -5.52 4.81
CA ALA A 359 -7.41 -4.12 5.18
C ALA A 359 -8.07 -3.18 4.15
N THR A 360 -7.88 -3.47 2.85
CA THR A 360 -8.34 -2.62 1.73
C THR A 360 -9.47 -3.24 0.91
N GLU A 361 -9.70 -4.54 1.02
CA GLU A 361 -10.69 -5.27 0.24
C GLU A 361 -11.37 -6.37 1.06
N ILE A 362 -12.45 -6.91 0.53
CA ILE A 362 -13.06 -8.15 0.99
C ILE A 362 -13.06 -9.17 -0.15
N ARG A 363 -12.78 -10.42 0.20
CA ARG A 363 -12.86 -11.56 -0.71
C ARG A 363 -13.94 -12.52 -0.22
N VAL A 364 -14.85 -12.90 -1.10
CA VAL A 364 -15.98 -13.78 -0.78
C VAL A 364 -15.77 -15.10 -1.48
N PHE A 365 -15.92 -16.20 -0.75
CA PHE A 365 -15.70 -17.56 -1.20
C PHE A 365 -16.94 -18.42 -0.98
N ASP A 366 -17.23 -19.30 -1.94
CA ASP A 366 -18.09 -20.46 -1.75
C ASP A 366 -17.20 -21.71 -1.71
N GLY A 367 -17.07 -22.32 -0.53
CA GLY A 367 -16.04 -23.33 -0.27
C GLY A 367 -14.63 -22.78 -0.54
N ARG A 368 -13.96 -23.32 -1.56
CA ARG A 368 -12.61 -22.90 -2.00
C ARG A 368 -12.62 -21.89 -3.15
N THR A 369 -13.77 -21.69 -3.81
CA THR A 369 -13.88 -20.85 -5.01
C THR A 369 -14.10 -19.39 -4.62
N LEU A 370 -13.28 -18.48 -5.13
CA LEU A 370 -13.51 -17.03 -5.00
C LEU A 370 -14.69 -16.63 -5.90
N ILE A 371 -15.75 -16.07 -5.31
CA ILE A 371 -16.98 -15.72 -6.02
C ILE A 371 -17.20 -14.22 -6.19
N ALA A 372 -16.58 -13.40 -5.34
CA ALA A 372 -16.65 -11.94 -5.44
C ALA A 372 -15.47 -11.28 -4.71
N THR A 373 -15.03 -10.14 -5.22
CA THR A 373 -14.05 -9.26 -4.54
C THR A 373 -14.57 -7.84 -4.58
N HIS A 374 -14.52 -7.13 -3.45
CA HIS A 374 -14.94 -5.72 -3.36
C HIS A 374 -13.91 -4.88 -2.62
N PRO A 375 -13.75 -3.59 -2.98
CA PRO A 375 -13.04 -2.65 -2.13
C PRO A 375 -13.74 -2.52 -0.78
N ARG A 376 -12.97 -2.31 0.29
CA ARG A 376 -13.52 -2.18 1.64
C ARG A 376 -14.23 -0.83 1.79
N THR A 377 -15.51 -0.90 2.14
CA THR A 377 -16.32 0.28 2.43
C THR A 377 -16.14 0.69 3.90
N VAL A 378 -15.65 1.91 4.14
CA VAL A 378 -15.43 2.45 5.50
C VAL A 378 -16.68 3.15 6.05
N ALA A 379 -17.57 3.63 5.18
CA ALA A 379 -18.80 4.32 5.56
C ALA A 379 -19.78 3.37 6.28
N ARG A 380 -20.29 3.80 7.45
CA ARG A 380 -21.30 3.06 8.22
C ARG A 380 -22.59 2.97 7.40
N GLY A 381 -23.08 1.75 7.17
CA GLY A 381 -24.26 1.50 6.34
C GLY A 381 -24.01 1.59 4.84
N GLY A 382 -22.75 1.78 4.42
CA GLY A 382 -22.40 1.82 3.00
C GLY A 382 -22.63 0.48 2.30
N GLN A 383 -22.87 0.53 0.99
CA GLN A 383 -23.06 -0.64 0.14
C GLN A 383 -22.15 -0.58 -1.09
N CYS A 384 -21.50 -1.70 -1.40
CA CYS A 384 -20.74 -1.88 -2.64
C CYS A 384 -21.41 -2.98 -3.47
N VAL A 385 -21.97 -2.59 -4.61
CA VAL A 385 -22.85 -3.42 -5.42
C VAL A 385 -22.31 -3.48 -6.84
N GLN A 386 -21.88 -4.66 -7.26
CA GLN A 386 -21.44 -4.93 -8.63
C GLN A 386 -22.62 -5.35 -9.51
N LEU A 387 -22.71 -4.76 -10.71
CA LEU A 387 -23.77 -5.04 -11.69
C LEU A 387 -23.73 -6.47 -12.20
N ASP A 388 -22.52 -7.03 -12.42
CA ASP A 388 -22.35 -8.40 -12.92
C ASP A 388 -23.09 -9.45 -12.08
N HIS A 389 -23.13 -9.24 -10.76
CA HIS A 389 -23.78 -10.16 -9.82
C HIS A 389 -25.27 -10.36 -10.06
N TYR A 390 -25.93 -9.40 -10.72
CA TYR A 390 -27.37 -9.39 -10.97
C TYR A 390 -27.76 -9.73 -12.41
N LEU A 391 -26.80 -9.88 -13.34
CA LEU A 391 -27.12 -10.06 -14.77
C LEU A 391 -28.01 -11.28 -15.04
N GLU A 392 -27.84 -12.38 -14.30
CA GLU A 392 -28.66 -13.58 -14.43
C GLU A 392 -30.14 -13.34 -14.09
N VAL A 393 -30.42 -12.56 -13.04
CA VAL A 393 -31.82 -12.23 -12.68
C VAL A 393 -32.38 -11.12 -13.56
N LEU A 394 -31.54 -10.18 -13.98
CA LEU A 394 -31.94 -9.09 -14.87
C LEU A 394 -32.31 -9.61 -16.27
N ARG A 395 -31.66 -10.69 -16.73
CA ARG A 395 -32.04 -11.34 -18.00
C ARG A 395 -33.49 -11.84 -17.98
N ILE A 396 -33.95 -12.33 -16.82
CA ILE A 396 -35.34 -12.78 -16.61
C ILE A 396 -36.27 -11.59 -16.33
N LYS A 397 -35.80 -10.59 -15.58
CA LYS A 397 -36.55 -9.39 -15.15
C LYS A 397 -35.88 -8.10 -15.65
N PRO A 398 -35.91 -7.83 -16.97
CA PRO A 398 -35.17 -6.70 -17.55
C PRO A 398 -35.66 -5.33 -17.06
N GLY A 399 -36.95 -5.20 -16.73
CA GLY A 399 -37.53 -3.96 -16.20
C GLY A 399 -36.96 -3.50 -14.85
N ALA A 400 -36.20 -4.35 -14.15
CA ALA A 400 -35.54 -3.96 -12.90
C ALA A 400 -34.20 -3.23 -13.14
N LEU A 401 -33.61 -3.28 -14.35
CA LEU A 401 -32.30 -2.68 -14.63
C LEU A 401 -32.30 -1.15 -14.48
N PRO A 402 -33.25 -0.37 -15.07
CA PRO A 402 -33.18 1.10 -15.05
C PRO A 402 -33.17 1.73 -13.67
N GLY A 403 -33.92 1.16 -12.72
CA GLY A 403 -34.01 1.63 -11.33
C GLY A 403 -33.03 0.97 -10.36
N SER A 404 -32.13 0.11 -10.85
CA SER A 404 -31.27 -0.69 -9.96
C SER A 404 -30.14 0.13 -9.35
N THR A 405 -29.89 -0.08 -8.05
CA THR A 405 -28.70 0.45 -7.37
C THR A 405 -27.41 -0.02 -8.04
N ALA A 406 -27.41 -1.25 -8.57
CA ALA A 406 -26.27 -1.84 -9.25
C ALA A 406 -25.88 -1.07 -10.53
N LEU A 407 -26.86 -0.66 -11.35
CA LEU A 407 -26.59 0.18 -12.53
C LEU A 407 -26.11 1.58 -12.13
N SER A 408 -26.73 2.19 -11.11
CA SER A 408 -26.31 3.51 -10.60
C SER A 408 -24.85 3.50 -10.14
N GLN A 409 -24.43 2.50 -9.37
CA GLN A 409 -23.03 2.34 -8.95
C GLN A 409 -22.09 1.99 -10.12
N ALA A 410 -22.54 1.18 -11.08
CA ALA A 410 -21.74 0.84 -12.25
C ALA A 410 -21.45 2.07 -13.14
N ARG A 411 -22.42 2.99 -13.27
CA ARG A 411 -22.21 4.29 -13.94
C ARG A 411 -21.25 5.18 -13.15
N ALA A 412 -21.45 5.31 -11.84
CA ALA A 412 -20.60 6.15 -10.99
C ALA A 412 -19.13 5.68 -10.94
N SER A 413 -18.90 4.37 -11.02
CA SER A 413 -17.55 3.78 -11.07
C SER A 413 -16.94 3.75 -12.47
N GLY A 414 -17.69 4.13 -13.51
CA GLY A 414 -17.24 4.10 -14.90
C GLY A 414 -17.17 2.70 -15.54
N VAL A 415 -17.57 1.65 -14.82
CA VAL A 415 -17.67 0.28 -15.36
C VAL A 415 -18.73 0.22 -16.45
N PHE A 416 -19.85 0.91 -16.24
CA PHE A 416 -20.88 1.11 -17.26
C PHE A 416 -20.57 2.39 -18.02
N THR A 417 -20.03 2.25 -19.24
CA THR A 417 -19.53 3.37 -20.06
C THR A 417 -20.63 4.03 -20.90
N PRO A 418 -20.38 5.24 -21.43
CA PRO A 418 -21.30 5.88 -22.38
C PRO A 418 -21.61 5.05 -23.63
N ALA A 419 -20.70 4.15 -24.04
CA ALA A 419 -20.94 3.22 -25.15
C ALA A 419 -22.08 2.23 -24.83
N HIS A 420 -22.14 1.74 -23.58
CA HIS A 420 -23.24 0.88 -23.14
C HIS A 420 -24.57 1.65 -23.09
N ASP A 421 -24.56 2.91 -22.63
CA ASP A 421 -25.75 3.77 -22.64
C ASP A 421 -26.24 4.04 -24.08
N ALA A 422 -25.33 4.33 -25.01
CA ALA A 422 -25.64 4.55 -26.42
C ALA A 422 -26.21 3.28 -27.07
N PHE A 423 -25.61 2.12 -26.80
CA PHE A 423 -26.12 0.83 -27.25
C PHE A 423 -27.53 0.58 -26.73
N TRP A 424 -27.72 0.72 -25.42
CA TRP A 424 -29.02 0.49 -24.80
C TRP A 424 -30.11 1.42 -25.34
N ALA A 425 -29.81 2.70 -25.55
CA ALA A 425 -30.74 3.65 -26.16
C ALA A 425 -31.10 3.25 -27.60
N ALA A 426 -30.13 2.79 -28.39
CA ALA A 426 -30.34 2.34 -29.76
C ALA A 426 -31.21 1.08 -29.84
N VAL A 427 -30.97 0.08 -28.98
CA VAL A 427 -31.77 -1.16 -28.98
C VAL A 427 -33.18 -0.92 -28.45
N ARG A 428 -33.35 -0.09 -27.41
CA ARG A 428 -34.70 0.26 -26.90
C ARG A 428 -35.56 0.97 -27.95
N LYS A 429 -34.95 1.74 -28.84
CA LYS A 429 -35.65 2.44 -29.94
C LYS A 429 -36.13 1.48 -31.03
N THR A 430 -35.41 0.38 -31.26
CA THR A 430 -35.68 -0.58 -32.34
C THR A 430 -36.57 -1.73 -31.87
N ASP A 431 -36.23 -2.35 -30.74
CA ASP A 431 -36.87 -3.59 -30.26
C ASP A 431 -37.78 -3.36 -29.05
N GLY A 432 -37.92 -2.12 -28.58
CA GLY A 432 -38.68 -1.76 -27.40
C GLY A 432 -37.93 -2.01 -26.09
N ASP A 433 -38.58 -1.65 -24.98
CA ASP A 433 -37.91 -1.54 -23.68
C ASP A 433 -37.40 -2.88 -23.12
N ALA A 434 -38.27 -3.89 -23.07
CA ALA A 434 -37.96 -5.18 -22.46
C ALA A 434 -36.98 -6.01 -23.31
N ALA A 435 -37.18 -6.07 -24.63
CA ALA A 435 -36.30 -6.83 -25.53
C ALA A 435 -34.94 -6.14 -25.67
N GLY A 436 -34.91 -4.81 -25.87
CA GLY A 436 -33.65 -4.09 -25.97
C GLY A 436 -32.83 -4.09 -24.68
N THR A 437 -33.47 -4.18 -23.52
CA THR A 437 -32.76 -4.37 -22.26
C THR A 437 -32.15 -5.76 -22.13
N ARG A 438 -32.79 -6.82 -22.66
CA ARG A 438 -32.18 -8.16 -22.70
C ARG A 438 -30.95 -8.21 -23.59
N GLU A 439 -31.00 -7.57 -24.75
CA GLU A 439 -29.84 -7.44 -25.65
C GLU A 439 -28.67 -6.72 -24.96
N LEU A 440 -28.94 -5.62 -24.23
CA LEU A 440 -27.91 -4.98 -23.41
C LEU A 440 -27.34 -5.96 -22.36
N ILE A 441 -28.19 -6.72 -21.68
CA ILE A 441 -27.74 -7.68 -20.66
C ILE A 441 -26.86 -8.78 -21.27
N ASP A 442 -27.21 -9.27 -22.47
CA ASP A 442 -26.43 -10.25 -23.18
C ASP A 442 -25.07 -9.67 -23.62
N VAL A 443 -25.01 -8.38 -24.01
CA VAL A 443 -23.73 -7.66 -24.20
C VAL A 443 -22.93 -7.55 -22.90
N LEU A 444 -23.58 -7.20 -21.77
CA LEU A 444 -22.90 -7.10 -20.48
C LEU A 444 -22.33 -8.44 -20.01
N LEU A 445 -22.98 -9.56 -20.36
CA LEU A 445 -22.48 -10.91 -20.05
C LEU A 445 -21.20 -11.26 -20.82
N LEU A 446 -20.90 -10.60 -21.95
CA LEU A 446 -19.66 -10.83 -22.70
C LEU A 446 -18.41 -10.50 -21.88
N HIS A 447 -18.49 -9.51 -20.97
CA HIS A 447 -17.40 -9.13 -20.06
C HIS A 447 -16.94 -10.27 -19.13
N ARG A 448 -17.71 -11.36 -19.00
CA ARG A 448 -17.28 -12.57 -18.25
C ARG A 448 -16.27 -13.42 -19.00
N SER A 449 -16.17 -13.24 -20.32
CA SER A 449 -15.35 -14.08 -21.21
C SER A 449 -14.41 -13.28 -22.12
N MET A 450 -14.55 -11.96 -22.17
CA MET A 450 -13.83 -11.05 -23.07
C MET A 450 -13.30 -9.86 -22.28
N ASP A 451 -12.19 -9.25 -22.73
CA ASP A 451 -11.66 -8.05 -22.08
C ASP A 451 -12.62 -6.86 -22.23
N ALA A 452 -12.75 -6.06 -21.18
CA ALA A 452 -13.71 -4.95 -21.18
C ALA A 452 -13.46 -3.94 -22.30
N ARG A 453 -12.20 -3.75 -22.72
CA ARG A 453 -11.85 -2.88 -23.84
C ARG A 453 -12.30 -3.47 -25.18
N ASP A 454 -12.15 -4.78 -25.37
CA ASP A 454 -12.62 -5.50 -26.56
C ASP A 454 -14.14 -5.36 -26.71
N VAL A 455 -14.89 -5.54 -25.62
CA VAL A 455 -16.35 -5.41 -25.63
C VAL A 455 -16.76 -3.96 -25.94
N VAL A 456 -16.14 -2.96 -25.33
CA VAL A 456 -16.45 -1.55 -25.58
C VAL A 456 -16.14 -1.14 -27.02
N ASP A 457 -15.02 -1.62 -27.58
CA ASP A 457 -14.68 -1.40 -28.98
C ASP A 457 -15.69 -2.09 -29.91
N GLY A 458 -16.11 -3.31 -29.57
CA GLY A 458 -17.13 -4.06 -30.29
C GLY A 458 -18.50 -3.35 -30.28
N ILE A 459 -18.91 -2.80 -29.13
CA ILE A 459 -20.13 -1.98 -29.02
C ILE A 459 -20.03 -0.76 -29.94
N THR A 460 -18.90 -0.07 -29.92
CA THR A 460 -18.68 1.14 -30.72
C THR A 460 -18.69 0.81 -32.21
N ALA A 461 -18.09 -0.31 -32.62
CA ALA A 461 -18.08 -0.78 -34.00
C ALA A 461 -19.48 -1.18 -34.48
N ALA A 462 -20.24 -1.93 -33.68
CA ALA A 462 -21.62 -2.31 -33.97
C ALA A 462 -22.52 -1.08 -34.17
N LEU A 463 -22.39 -0.08 -33.30
CA LEU A 463 -23.16 1.16 -33.40
C LEU A 463 -22.81 1.98 -34.65
N ARG A 464 -21.55 1.99 -35.10
CA ARG A 464 -21.14 2.68 -36.34
C ARG A 464 -21.82 2.11 -37.59
N VAL A 465 -22.08 0.81 -37.60
CA VAL A 465 -22.77 0.14 -38.72
C VAL A 465 -24.28 0.04 -38.52
N GLY A 466 -24.82 0.61 -37.43
CA GLY A 466 -26.24 0.59 -37.10
C GLY A 466 -26.77 -0.76 -36.61
N ALA A 467 -25.89 -1.68 -36.19
CA ALA A 467 -26.28 -2.97 -35.63
C ALA A 467 -26.48 -2.85 -34.12
N VAL A 468 -27.59 -3.42 -33.63
CA VAL A 468 -28.05 -3.31 -32.23
C VAL A 468 -28.22 -4.67 -31.54
N THR A 469 -27.57 -5.71 -32.06
CA THR A 469 -27.64 -7.08 -31.50
C THR A 469 -26.36 -7.46 -30.78
N ALA A 470 -26.48 -8.23 -29.70
CA ALA A 470 -25.37 -8.70 -28.89
C ALA A 470 -24.39 -9.59 -29.69
N ASP A 471 -24.90 -10.37 -30.65
CA ASP A 471 -24.06 -11.22 -31.51
C ASP A 471 -23.08 -10.42 -32.36
N VAL A 472 -23.52 -9.29 -32.92
CA VAL A 472 -22.64 -8.42 -33.73
C VAL A 472 -21.57 -7.79 -32.83
N VAL A 473 -21.95 -7.34 -31.64
CA VAL A 473 -21.01 -6.85 -30.63
C VAL A 473 -19.96 -7.91 -30.28
N ALA A 474 -20.38 -9.17 -30.08
CA ALA A 474 -19.49 -10.26 -29.78
C ALA A 474 -18.50 -10.56 -30.92
N VAL A 475 -18.95 -10.49 -32.18
CA VAL A 475 -18.08 -10.69 -33.36
C VAL A 475 -17.06 -9.56 -33.48
N GLU A 476 -17.49 -8.31 -33.38
CA GLU A 476 -16.59 -7.15 -33.46
C GLU A 476 -15.60 -7.10 -32.28
N ALA A 477 -16.03 -7.50 -31.08
CA ALA A 477 -15.14 -7.63 -29.93
C ALA A 477 -14.05 -8.69 -30.14
N ARG A 478 -14.39 -9.86 -30.71
CA ARG A 478 -13.39 -10.90 -31.07
C ARG A 478 -12.42 -10.41 -32.14
N ARG A 479 -12.93 -9.65 -33.10
CA ARG A 479 -12.10 -9.04 -34.14
C ARG A 479 -11.12 -8.03 -33.54
N ALA A 480 -11.58 -7.13 -32.67
CA ALA A 480 -10.72 -6.17 -31.97
C ALA A 480 -9.62 -6.86 -31.15
N ALA A 481 -9.98 -7.93 -30.43
CA ALA A 481 -9.01 -8.76 -29.70
C ALA A 481 -7.95 -9.39 -30.62
N SER A 482 -8.37 -9.90 -31.78
CA SER A 482 -7.49 -10.53 -32.77
C SER A 482 -6.52 -9.53 -33.40
N GLU A 483 -7.03 -8.36 -33.79
CA GLU A 483 -6.22 -7.27 -34.36
C GLU A 483 -5.17 -6.77 -33.34
N ARG A 484 -5.49 -6.76 -32.04
CA ARG A 484 -4.52 -6.46 -30.98
C ARG A 484 -3.48 -7.56 -30.79
N GLY A 485 -3.89 -8.82 -30.86
CA GLY A 485 -2.99 -9.97 -30.80
C GLY A 485 -1.94 -9.96 -31.91
N THR A 486 -2.30 -9.50 -33.11
CA THR A 486 -1.39 -9.42 -34.27
C THR A 486 -0.35 -8.30 -34.19
N VAL A 487 -0.48 -7.32 -33.30
CA VAL A 487 0.47 -6.19 -33.17
C VAL A 487 1.64 -6.52 -32.22
N ARG A 488 1.73 -7.74 -31.68
CA ARG A 488 2.81 -8.17 -30.76
C ARG A 488 3.72 -9.24 -31.38
N GLY A 489 4.56 -8.82 -32.33
CA GLY A 489 5.73 -9.57 -32.80
C GLY A 489 6.66 -8.66 -33.62
N PRO A 490 7.98 -8.59 -33.34
CA PRO A 490 8.89 -7.82 -34.17
C PRO A 490 9.30 -8.68 -35.37
N VAL A 491 8.94 -8.28 -36.58
CA VAL A 491 9.63 -8.75 -37.78
C VAL A 491 9.93 -7.57 -38.68
N ASP A 492 11.19 -7.57 -39.06
CA ASP A 492 11.95 -6.65 -39.87
C ASP A 492 11.44 -6.56 -41.32
N GLN A 493 11.61 -5.35 -41.89
CA GLN A 493 11.75 -5.00 -43.31
C GLN A 493 10.80 -5.59 -44.38
N SER A 494 9.99 -4.68 -44.96
CA SER A 494 10.08 -4.18 -46.34
C SER A 494 8.71 -3.91 -46.97
N CYS A 495 8.50 -2.68 -47.44
CA CYS A 495 7.35 -2.32 -48.28
C CYS A 495 7.45 -3.03 -49.64
N PRO A 496 6.31 -3.40 -50.24
CA PRO A 496 5.89 -2.62 -51.41
C PRO A 496 4.37 -2.42 -51.57
N GLY A 497 3.98 -1.21 -51.98
CA GLY A 497 2.84 -0.91 -52.86
C GLY A 497 1.41 -0.88 -52.27
N PRO A 498 0.51 0.01 -52.74
CA PRO A 498 -0.85 0.13 -52.20
C PRO A 498 -1.74 -0.98 -52.77
N ALA A 499 -2.01 -2.01 -51.98
CA ALA A 499 -3.01 -3.01 -52.31
C ALA A 499 -4.41 -2.47 -51.98
N LYS A 500 -5.30 -2.46 -52.98
CA LYS A 500 -6.72 -2.12 -52.85
C LYS A 500 -7.37 -2.95 -51.74
N ILE A 501 -7.84 -2.28 -50.67
CA ILE A 501 -8.70 -2.88 -49.66
C ILE A 501 -10.06 -3.13 -50.31
N VAL A 502 -10.31 -4.37 -50.73
CA VAL A 502 -11.67 -4.83 -51.06
C VAL A 502 -12.38 -5.09 -49.73
N GLN A 503 -13.27 -4.17 -49.35
CA GLN A 503 -14.18 -4.37 -48.22
C GLN A 503 -15.13 -5.53 -48.54
N HIS A 504 -14.90 -6.69 -47.94
CA HIS A 504 -15.91 -7.75 -47.94
C HIS A 504 -17.04 -7.37 -46.98
N ARG A 505 -18.06 -6.74 -47.56
CA ARG A 505 -19.33 -6.41 -46.89
C ARG A 505 -20.10 -7.71 -46.66
N VAL A 506 -20.00 -8.28 -45.46
CA VAL A 506 -20.84 -9.42 -45.08
C VAL A 506 -22.24 -8.86 -44.80
N LEU A 507 -23.13 -9.00 -45.78
CA LEU A 507 -24.54 -8.63 -45.67
C LEU A 507 -25.36 -9.86 -45.29
N SER A 508 -26.19 -9.75 -44.27
CA SER A 508 -27.25 -10.72 -43.98
C SER A 508 -28.22 -10.78 -45.18
N LEU A 509 -28.13 -11.83 -45.98
CA LEU A 509 -29.01 -12.08 -47.12
C LEU A 509 -30.49 -12.21 -46.68
N THR A 510 -30.72 -12.62 -45.43
CA THR A 510 -32.04 -12.81 -44.84
C THR A 510 -32.78 -11.48 -44.65
N GLN A 511 -32.08 -10.42 -44.23
CA GLN A 511 -32.67 -9.09 -44.04
C GLN A 511 -33.02 -8.41 -45.37
N ARG A 512 -32.26 -8.68 -46.45
CA ARG A 512 -32.54 -8.12 -47.78
C ARG A 512 -33.75 -8.78 -48.46
N ARG A 513 -33.93 -10.09 -48.25
CA ARG A 513 -35.08 -10.86 -48.79
C ARG A 513 -36.43 -10.42 -48.22
N LEU A 514 -36.45 -9.92 -46.98
CA LEU A 514 -37.66 -9.44 -46.33
C LEU A 514 -38.04 -8.01 -46.75
N ALA A 515 -37.08 -7.22 -47.26
CA ALA A 515 -37.30 -5.82 -47.60
C ALA A 515 -37.77 -5.57 -49.04
N ASP A 516 -37.27 -6.35 -50.02
CA ASP A 516 -37.67 -6.19 -51.43
C ASP A 516 -37.35 -7.46 -52.28
N PRO A 517 -38.30 -8.39 -52.46
CA PRO A 517 -38.07 -9.63 -53.19
C PRO A 517 -37.90 -9.44 -54.71
N ALA A 518 -38.45 -8.38 -55.30
CA ALA A 518 -38.39 -8.15 -56.75
C ALA A 518 -37.02 -7.61 -57.19
N ALA A 519 -36.41 -6.72 -56.38
CA ALA A 519 -35.08 -6.18 -56.65
C ALA A 519 -33.95 -7.23 -56.56
N VAL A 520 -34.17 -8.35 -55.86
CA VAL A 520 -33.18 -9.43 -55.69
C VAL A 520 -33.17 -10.37 -56.89
N ILE A 521 -34.31 -10.59 -57.55
CA ILE A 521 -34.44 -11.54 -58.67
C ILE A 521 -33.89 -10.95 -59.98
N ALA A 522 -34.04 -9.63 -60.19
CA ALA A 522 -33.65 -8.96 -61.44
C ALA A 522 -32.12 -8.93 -61.72
N GLY A 523 -31.28 -9.24 -60.73
CA GLY A 523 -29.82 -9.17 -60.84
C GLY A 523 -29.07 -10.50 -60.78
N LEU A 524 -29.78 -11.64 -60.70
CA LEU A 524 -29.14 -12.95 -60.57
C LEU A 524 -28.85 -13.56 -61.97
N PRO A 525 -27.59 -13.97 -62.25
CA PRO A 525 -27.28 -14.67 -63.50
C PRO A 525 -28.00 -16.02 -63.54
N ALA A 526 -28.45 -16.42 -64.74
CA ALA A 526 -29.16 -17.69 -64.94
C ALA A 526 -28.30 -18.88 -64.47
N ASP A 527 -28.86 -19.72 -63.59
CA ASP A 527 -28.16 -20.88 -63.04
C ASP A 527 -28.00 -21.96 -64.12
N LYS A 528 -26.76 -22.15 -64.58
CA LYS A 528 -26.39 -23.15 -65.60
C LYS A 528 -25.84 -24.45 -64.99
N ARG A 529 -25.91 -24.62 -63.66
CA ARG A 529 -25.38 -25.81 -63.01
C ARG A 529 -26.32 -27.00 -63.27
N PRO A 530 -25.79 -28.19 -63.63
CA PRO A 530 -26.61 -29.38 -63.79
C PRO A 530 -27.22 -29.79 -62.44
N LEU A 531 -28.41 -30.38 -62.49
CA LEU A 531 -29.09 -30.88 -61.30
C LEU A 531 -28.21 -31.95 -60.61
N PRO A 532 -28.08 -31.91 -59.27
CA PRO A 532 -27.27 -32.87 -58.55
C PRO A 532 -27.82 -34.29 -58.72
N SER A 533 -26.93 -35.24 -59.02
CA SER A 533 -27.27 -36.66 -59.17
C SER A 533 -27.44 -37.33 -57.81
N MET A 534 -28.55 -38.05 -57.64
CA MET A 534 -28.87 -38.82 -56.44
C MET A 534 -28.16 -40.18 -56.37
N ALA A 535 -27.39 -40.58 -57.39
CA ALA A 535 -26.77 -41.90 -57.48
C ALA A 535 -25.79 -42.23 -56.32
N ALA A 536 -25.27 -41.20 -55.65
CA ALA A 536 -24.41 -41.37 -54.48
C ALA A 536 -25.18 -41.80 -53.21
N TYR A 537 -26.46 -41.46 -53.10
CA TYR A 537 -27.30 -41.79 -51.93
C TYR A 537 -27.80 -43.25 -51.96
N ASP A 538 -27.97 -43.85 -53.15
CA ASP A 538 -28.40 -45.25 -53.29
C ASP A 538 -27.38 -46.26 -52.74
N ARG A 539 -26.10 -45.88 -52.64
CA ARG A 539 -25.06 -46.72 -52.02
C ARG A 539 -25.20 -46.85 -50.51
N LEU A 540 -25.86 -45.91 -49.85
CA LEU A 540 -26.04 -45.91 -48.38
C LEU A 540 -27.27 -46.71 -47.91
N LEU A 541 -28.13 -47.16 -48.84
CA LEU A 541 -29.34 -47.92 -48.53
C LEU A 541 -29.17 -49.45 -48.64
N ARG A 542 -27.99 -49.94 -49.02
CA ARG A 542 -27.70 -51.39 -49.06
C ARG A 542 -27.04 -51.82 -47.74
N PHE A 543 -27.85 -52.28 -46.79
CA PHE A 543 -27.36 -53.02 -45.62
C PHE A 543 -26.81 -54.39 -46.06
N PRO A 544 -25.68 -54.86 -45.50
CA PRO A 544 -25.20 -56.22 -45.75
C PRO A 544 -26.04 -57.24 -44.97
N ASP A 545 -26.33 -58.37 -45.61
CA ASP A 545 -27.12 -59.47 -45.05
C ASP A 545 -26.54 -60.02 -43.74
N ARG A 546 -27.45 -60.29 -42.80
CA ARG A 546 -27.20 -60.76 -41.44
C ARG A 546 -26.73 -62.21 -41.46
N ALA A 547 -25.42 -62.44 -41.43
CA ALA A 547 -24.84 -63.77 -41.28
C ALA A 547 -24.88 -64.26 -39.82
N ALA A 548 -25.53 -65.41 -39.63
CA ALA A 548 -25.38 -66.47 -38.62
C ALA A 548 -25.15 -66.11 -37.14
N ALA A 549 -26.08 -66.58 -36.28
CA ALA A 549 -25.96 -66.62 -34.84
C ALA A 549 -24.94 -67.68 -34.37
N PRO A 550 -24.20 -67.47 -33.25
CA PRO A 550 -23.36 -68.50 -32.65
C PRO A 550 -24.15 -69.41 -31.69
N ASP A 551 -23.75 -70.68 -31.64
CA ASP A 551 -24.34 -71.79 -30.86
C ASP A 551 -24.34 -71.57 -29.32
N PRO A 552 -25.26 -72.21 -28.58
CA PRO A 552 -25.36 -72.08 -27.13
C PRO A 552 -24.34 -72.94 -26.36
N VAL A 553 -23.77 -72.36 -25.30
CA VAL A 553 -22.82 -72.99 -24.35
C VAL A 553 -23.59 -73.86 -23.32
N PRO A 554 -23.10 -75.07 -22.95
CA PRO A 554 -23.82 -75.96 -22.03
C PRO A 554 -23.65 -75.57 -20.55
N ALA A 555 -24.70 -75.89 -19.77
CA ALA A 555 -24.82 -75.68 -18.34
C ALA A 555 -23.79 -76.46 -17.50
N ARG A 556 -23.28 -75.85 -16.43
CA ARG A 556 -22.55 -76.54 -15.36
C ARG A 556 -23.40 -76.55 -14.08
N GLU A 557 -23.67 -77.77 -13.62
CA GLU A 557 -24.22 -78.14 -12.33
C GLU A 557 -23.32 -77.66 -11.17
N GLY A 558 -23.95 -77.48 -10.01
CA GLY A 558 -23.34 -76.85 -8.84
C GLY A 558 -22.36 -77.72 -8.04
N ASN A 559 -21.83 -77.13 -6.97
CA ASN A 559 -21.76 -77.80 -5.69
C ASN A 559 -21.57 -76.79 -4.54
N ALA A 560 -22.25 -77.10 -3.45
CA ALA A 560 -22.10 -76.47 -2.15
C ALA A 560 -20.83 -76.96 -1.45
N SER A 561 -20.18 -76.07 -0.71
CA SER A 561 -19.56 -76.29 0.62
C SER A 561 -19.22 -74.95 1.23
#